data_AF-A0A2B7XQJ7-F1
#
_entry.id   AF-A0A2B7XQJ7-F1
#
_cell.length_a   1.000
_cell.length_b   1.000
_cell.length_c   1.000
_cell.angle_alpha   90.00
_cell.angle_beta   90.00
_cell.angle_gamma   90.00
#
_symmetry.space_group_name_H-M   'P 1'
#
loop_
_entity.id
_entity.type
_entity.pdbx_description
1 polymer ?
#
loop_
_entity_poly.entity_id
_entity_poly.type
_entity_poly.pdbx_seq_one_letter_code
_entity_poly.pdbx_strand_id
1 'polypeptide(L)'
;MYPPPLLDVRRFPMPYIKGWEFTVQSHTPPPPTPVTYNCCLADETARNESEQIPPVERCLRHPPLPGSIGSGAVDLKVIDPVVVEDGRNAQVVAVQVVKATPENAQLLQLDKKLVAKIYEPSLP
;
A
#
# COMPACT_ATOMS: atom_id res chain seq x y z
N MET A 1 34.85 19.93 -14.18
CA MET A 1 34.12 18.64 -14.26
C MET A 1 33.28 18.57 -13.00
N TYR A 2 31.97 18.76 -13.09
CA TYR A 2 31.10 18.68 -11.91
C TYR A 2 30.94 17.20 -11.53
N PRO A 3 30.99 16.84 -10.24
CA PRO A 3 30.68 15.48 -9.83
C PRO A 3 29.23 15.16 -10.21
N PRO A 4 28.92 13.92 -10.62
CA PRO A 4 27.55 13.52 -10.86
C PRO A 4 26.73 13.71 -9.57
N PRO A 5 25.43 14.04 -9.66
CA PRO A 5 24.59 14.12 -8.48
C PRO A 5 24.67 12.79 -7.75
N LEU A 6 25.09 12.83 -6.49
CA LEU A 6 25.09 11.67 -5.63
C LEU A 6 23.66 11.14 -5.58
N LEU A 7 23.43 9.98 -6.18
CA LEU A 7 22.21 9.22 -5.95
C LEU A 7 22.09 9.06 -4.43
N ASP A 8 21.05 9.66 -3.86
CA ASP A 8 20.76 9.55 -2.44
C ASP A 8 20.47 8.07 -2.12
N VAL A 9 21.48 7.38 -1.60
CA VAL A 9 21.48 5.95 -1.26
C VAL A 9 20.43 5.63 -0.17
N ARG A 10 19.81 6.64 0.46
CA ARG A 10 18.77 6.45 1.49
C ARG A 10 17.37 6.32 0.92
N ARG A 11 17.14 6.62 -0.35
CA ARG A 11 15.89 6.27 -1.01
C ARG A 11 16.08 4.90 -1.63
N PHE A 12 15.49 3.86 -1.03
CA PHE A 12 15.21 2.62 -1.75
C PHE A 12 14.73 3.01 -3.16
N PRO A 13 15.29 2.43 -4.24
CA PRO A 13 14.84 2.77 -5.58
C PRO A 13 13.35 2.48 -5.62
N MET A 14 12.53 3.54 -5.64
CA MET A 14 11.09 3.36 -5.53
C MET A 14 10.68 2.45 -6.68
N PRO A 15 10.11 1.27 -6.41
CA PRO A 15 9.99 0.24 -7.43
C PRO A 15 9.02 0.63 -8.55
N TYR A 16 8.20 1.66 -8.35
CA TYR A 16 7.14 2.08 -9.27
C TYR A 16 7.60 3.07 -10.33
N ILE A 17 8.70 2.75 -11.02
CA ILE A 17 9.18 3.48 -12.20
C ILE A 17 8.47 3.02 -13.48
N LYS A 18 8.44 3.88 -14.50
CA LYS A 18 7.89 3.53 -15.82
C LYS A 18 8.50 2.24 -16.36
N GLY A 19 7.64 1.34 -16.81
CA GLY A 19 8.00 0.03 -17.35
C GLY A 19 8.06 -1.09 -16.30
N TRP A 20 8.02 -0.77 -15.01
CA TRP A 20 7.99 -1.77 -13.94
C TRP A 20 6.71 -2.59 -13.97
N GLU A 21 6.83 -3.90 -13.78
CA GLU A 21 5.71 -4.83 -13.75
C GLU A 21 5.64 -5.51 -12.38
N PHE A 22 4.43 -5.60 -11.82
CA PHE A 22 4.19 -6.18 -10.50
C PHE A 22 2.80 -6.82 -10.41
N THR A 23 2.67 -7.80 -9.53
CA THR A 23 1.40 -8.49 -9.27
C THR A 23 0.78 -7.94 -8.00
N VAL A 24 -0.49 -7.56 -8.06
CA VAL A 24 -1.31 -7.23 -6.90
C VAL A 24 -2.25 -8.39 -6.63
N GLN A 25 -2.32 -8.82 -5.37
CA GLN A 25 -3.20 -9.88 -4.93
C GLN A 25 -4.27 -9.33 -3.98
N SER A 26 -5.49 -9.83 -4.09
CA SER A 26 -6.55 -9.47 -3.16
C SER A 26 -6.22 -9.96 -1.76
N HIS A 27 -6.61 -9.19 -0.76
CA HIS A 27 -6.42 -9.52 0.65
C HIS A 27 -7.75 -9.35 1.37
N THR A 28 -8.13 -10.37 2.13
CA THR A 28 -9.33 -10.36 2.98
C THR A 28 -8.89 -10.14 4.42
N PRO A 29 -9.14 -8.96 5.01
CA PRO A 29 -8.84 -8.73 6.41
C PRO A 29 -9.71 -9.64 7.30
N PRO A 30 -9.24 -9.98 8.52
CA PRO A 30 -10.08 -10.68 9.47
C PRO A 30 -11.31 -9.82 9.82
N PRO A 31 -12.42 -10.44 10.26
CA PRO A 31 -13.58 -9.70 10.76
C PRO A 31 -13.17 -8.70 11.84
N PRO A 32 -13.84 -7.53 11.93
CA PRO A 32 -13.58 -6.59 13.00
C PRO A 32 -13.68 -7.26 14.38
N THR A 33 -12.74 -6.94 15.27
CA THR A 33 -12.74 -7.47 16.64
C THR A 33 -14.07 -7.10 17.32
N PRO A 34 -14.87 -8.07 17.79
CA PRO A 34 -16.14 -7.79 18.43
C PRO A 34 -15.97 -6.94 19.68
N VAL A 35 -16.76 -5.89 19.81
CA VAL A 35 -16.83 -5.09 21.05
C VAL A 35 -17.79 -5.81 22.00
N THR A 36 -17.26 -6.37 23.09
CA THR A 36 -18.07 -6.98 24.16
C THR A 36 -17.92 -6.20 25.47
N TYR A 37 -18.91 -6.30 26.35
CA TYR A 37 -18.88 -5.64 27.66
C TYR A 37 -17.62 -6.09 28.44
N ASN A 38 -16.79 -5.13 28.88
CA ASN A 38 -15.47 -5.34 29.49
C ASN A 38 -14.38 -5.94 28.57
N CYS A 39 -14.52 -5.88 27.24
CA CYS A 39 -13.46 -6.24 26.29
C CYS A 39 -13.02 -5.03 25.44
N CYS A 40 -11.72 -5.00 25.16
CA CYS A 40 -10.96 -3.89 24.61
C CYS A 40 -11.42 -3.47 23.21
N LEU A 41 -11.44 -2.15 23.00
CA LEU A 41 -11.13 -1.40 21.76
C LEU A 41 -11.17 0.13 22.02
N ALA A 42 -11.58 0.56 23.22
CA ALA A 42 -11.60 1.96 23.66
C ALA A 42 -11.35 2.10 25.17
N ASP A 43 -10.37 1.37 25.73
CA ASP A 43 -9.91 1.69 27.08
C ASP A 43 -9.11 3.01 27.09
N GLU A 44 -8.92 3.61 28.27
CA GLU A 44 -8.19 4.87 28.39
C GLU A 44 -6.76 4.77 27.85
N THR A 45 -6.12 3.59 27.95
CA THR A 45 -4.77 3.37 27.45
C THR A 45 -4.67 3.44 25.92
N ALA A 46 -5.57 2.76 25.21
CA ALA A 46 -5.64 2.79 23.75
C ALA A 46 -6.02 4.18 23.23
N ARG A 47 -6.88 4.90 23.96
CA ARG A 47 -7.21 6.30 23.65
C ARG A 47 -6.00 7.21 23.82
N ASN A 48 -5.33 7.15 24.97
CA ASN A 48 -4.14 7.94 25.24
C ASN A 48 -3.04 7.66 24.21
N GLU A 49 -2.84 6.40 23.84
CA GLU A 49 -1.89 6.03 22.79
C GLU A 49 -2.26 6.67 21.44
N SER A 50 -3.54 6.67 21.07
CA SER A 50 -4.02 7.26 19.82
C SER A 50 -3.85 8.79 19.73
N GLU A 51 -3.83 9.48 20.87
CA GLU A 51 -3.62 10.92 20.96
C GLU A 51 -2.14 11.31 20.95
N GLN A 52 -1.24 10.41 21.39
CA GLN A 52 0.20 10.69 21.54
C GLN A 52 1.05 10.15 20.37
N ILE A 53 0.60 9.08 19.70
CA ILE A 53 1.39 8.37 18.69
C ILE A 53 0.74 8.48 17.31
N PRO A 54 1.51 8.85 16.25
CA PRO A 54 1.02 8.85 14.89
C PRO A 54 0.46 7.49 14.47
N PRO A 55 -0.62 7.42 13.66
CA PRO A 55 -1.23 6.15 13.26
C PRO A 55 -0.26 5.14 12.63
N VAL A 56 0.69 5.59 11.82
CA VAL A 56 1.69 4.72 11.18
C VAL A 56 2.58 4.05 12.22
N GLU A 57 3.12 4.81 13.16
CA GLU A 57 3.97 4.27 14.22
C GLU A 57 3.17 3.35 15.16
N ARG A 58 1.93 3.71 15.45
CA ARG A 58 1.01 2.85 16.21
C ARG A 58 0.78 1.51 15.50
N CYS A 59 0.58 1.53 14.18
CA CYS A 59 0.45 0.32 13.37
C CYS A 59 1.74 -0.51 13.31
N LEU A 60 2.92 0.09 13.42
CA LEU A 60 4.18 -0.67 13.50
C LEU A 60 4.33 -1.38 14.84
N ARG A 61 3.86 -0.77 15.94
CA ARG A 61 3.86 -1.39 17.28
C ARG A 61 2.75 -2.45 17.42
N HIS A 62 1.59 -2.16 16.84
CA HIS A 62 0.39 -2.99 16.88
C HIS A 62 -0.07 -3.30 15.45
N PRO A 63 0.66 -4.17 14.73
CA PRO A 63 0.30 -4.53 13.37
C PRO A 63 -1.11 -5.12 13.32
N PRO A 64 -1.88 -4.85 12.25
CA PRO A 64 -3.19 -5.43 12.09
C PRO A 64 -3.09 -6.95 12.11
N LEU A 65 -4.15 -7.59 12.62
CA LEU A 65 -4.25 -9.05 12.61
C LEU A 65 -4.07 -9.58 11.17
N PRO A 66 -3.33 -10.69 10.99
CA PRO A 66 -3.11 -11.25 9.66
C PRO A 66 -4.45 -11.65 9.05
N GLY A 67 -4.69 -11.20 7.83
CA GLY A 67 -5.83 -11.66 7.03
C GLY A 67 -5.51 -12.91 6.22
N SER A 68 -6.32 -13.15 5.22
CA SER A 68 -6.07 -14.19 4.22
C SER A 68 -5.82 -13.57 2.85
N ILE A 69 -4.96 -14.23 2.08
CA ILE A 69 -4.75 -13.90 0.68
C ILE A 69 -5.95 -14.42 -0.11
N GLY A 70 -6.55 -13.56 -0.92
CA GLY A 70 -7.66 -13.90 -1.80
C GLY A 70 -7.21 -14.55 -3.12
N SER A 71 -8.18 -15.07 -3.87
CA SER A 71 -7.96 -15.72 -5.17
C SER A 71 -7.64 -14.74 -6.31
N GLY A 72 -7.87 -13.46 -6.09
CA GLY A 72 -7.79 -12.43 -7.12
C GLY A 72 -6.39 -11.92 -7.28
N ALA A 73 -5.89 -11.93 -8.51
CA ALA A 73 -4.61 -11.35 -8.85
C ALA A 73 -4.69 -10.54 -10.14
N VAL A 74 -3.88 -9.48 -10.21
CA VAL A 74 -3.77 -8.60 -11.37
C VAL A 74 -2.30 -8.23 -11.56
N ASP A 75 -1.80 -8.47 -12.77
CA ASP A 75 -0.48 -8.02 -13.18
C ASP A 75 -0.61 -6.62 -13.78
N LEU A 76 0.14 -5.67 -13.23
CA LEU A 76 0.10 -4.27 -13.58
C LEU A 76 1.47 -3.82 -14.08
N LYS A 77 1.45 -2.95 -15.08
CA LYS A 77 2.65 -2.27 -15.59
C LYS A 77 2.56 -0.78 -15.36
N VAL A 78 3.55 -0.18 -14.73
CA VAL A 78 3.62 1.28 -14.56
C VAL A 78 3.86 1.94 -15.92
N ILE A 79 2.94 2.81 -16.33
CA ILE A 79 3.05 3.55 -17.59
C ILE A 79 3.65 4.94 -17.38
N ASP A 80 3.29 5.64 -16.30
CA ASP A 80 3.83 6.95 -15.95
C ASP A 80 3.65 7.22 -14.44
N PRO A 81 4.61 7.87 -13.76
CA PRO A 81 4.40 8.39 -12.40
C PRO A 81 3.44 9.58 -12.45
N VAL A 82 2.41 9.60 -11.59
CA VAL A 82 1.40 10.66 -11.62
C VAL A 82 1.74 11.76 -10.60
N VAL A 83 2.09 11.41 -9.35
CA VAL A 83 2.63 12.33 -8.34
C VAL A 83 3.40 11.52 -7.29
N VAL A 84 4.65 11.88 -7.00
CA VAL A 84 5.56 11.21 -6.05
C VAL A 84 5.77 12.01 -4.75
N GLU A 85 5.22 13.21 -4.65
CA GLU A 85 5.48 14.11 -3.52
C GLU A 85 4.22 14.33 -2.69
N ASP A 86 4.24 13.86 -1.43
CA ASP A 86 3.60 14.62 -0.33
C ASP A 86 3.91 14.11 1.10
N GLY A 87 4.99 13.34 1.35
CA GLY A 87 5.29 12.84 2.70
C GLY A 87 4.18 11.98 3.36
N ARG A 88 3.18 11.55 2.58
CA ARG A 88 1.95 10.86 3.03
C ARG A 88 2.00 9.34 2.88
N ASN A 89 3.20 8.75 2.78
CA ASN A 89 3.44 7.30 2.67
C ASN A 89 2.62 6.59 1.59
N ALA A 90 2.21 7.33 0.56
CA ALA A 90 1.45 6.81 -0.56
C ALA A 90 2.02 7.35 -1.88
N GLN A 91 2.11 6.48 -2.87
CA GLN A 91 2.57 6.79 -4.21
C GLN A 91 1.41 6.62 -5.19
N VAL A 92 1.26 7.57 -6.11
CA VAL A 92 0.22 7.52 -7.13
C VAL A 92 0.86 7.36 -8.50
N VAL A 93 0.55 6.27 -9.18
CA VAL A 93 1.12 5.91 -10.48
C VAL A 93 0.02 5.52 -11.45
N ALA A 94 0.21 5.85 -12.72
CA ALA A 94 -0.63 5.34 -13.79
C ALA A 94 -0.11 3.96 -14.18
N VAL A 95 -1.02 3.00 -14.32
CA VAL A 95 -0.70 1.61 -14.64
C VAL A 95 -1.56 1.10 -15.78
N GLN A 96 -1.11 0.02 -16.42
CA GLN A 96 -1.85 -0.73 -17.41
C GLN A 96 -2.05 -2.17 -16.92
N VAL A 97 -3.22 -2.73 -17.16
CA VAL A 97 -3.51 -4.14 -16.86
C VAL A 97 -2.85 -5.03 -17.90
N VAL A 98 -1.91 -5.87 -17.46
CA VAL A 98 -1.20 -6.84 -18.30
C VAL A 98 -1.93 -8.17 -18.31
N LYS A 99 -2.30 -8.66 -17.12
CA LYS A 99 -3.06 -9.91 -16.92
C LYS A 99 -3.96 -9.76 -15.70
N ALA A 100 -5.05 -10.52 -15.67
CA ALA A 100 -5.94 -10.59 -14.52
C ALA A 100 -6.50 -12.00 -14.39
N THR A 101 -6.77 -12.43 -13.16
CA THR A 101 -7.57 -13.63 -12.91
C THR A 101 -8.98 -13.47 -13.52
N PRO A 102 -9.69 -14.56 -13.89
CA PRO A 102 -10.98 -14.46 -14.59
C PRO A 102 -12.01 -13.58 -13.87
N GLU A 103 -12.04 -13.65 -12.54
CA GLU A 103 -12.88 -12.81 -11.67
C GLU A 103 -12.60 -11.30 -11.83
N ASN A 104 -11.34 -10.92 -12.03
CA ASN A 104 -10.92 -9.52 -12.17
C ASN A 104 -10.89 -9.06 -13.64
N ALA A 105 -10.70 -9.97 -14.59
CA ALA A 105 -10.60 -9.66 -16.01
C ALA A 105 -11.86 -8.99 -16.56
N GLN A 106 -13.04 -9.38 -16.05
CA GLN A 106 -14.32 -8.77 -16.44
C GLN A 106 -14.43 -7.30 -16.02
N LEU A 107 -13.91 -6.95 -14.83
CA LEU A 107 -14.00 -5.60 -14.25
C LEU A 107 -12.90 -4.68 -14.78
N LEU A 108 -11.68 -5.19 -14.87
CA LEU A 108 -10.50 -4.38 -15.12
C LEU A 108 -10.17 -4.25 -16.60
N GLN A 109 -10.59 -5.20 -17.45
CA GLN A 109 -10.28 -5.27 -18.90
C GLN A 109 -8.78 -5.20 -19.20
N LEU A 110 -8.30 -6.08 -20.09
CA LEU A 110 -6.89 -6.04 -20.50
C LEU A 110 -6.57 -4.73 -21.22
N ASP A 111 -5.31 -4.30 -21.12
CA ASP A 111 -4.79 -3.05 -21.70
C ASP A 111 -5.43 -1.74 -21.20
N LYS A 112 -6.37 -1.82 -20.25
CA LYS A 112 -6.97 -0.63 -19.64
C LYS A 112 -5.95 0.13 -18.81
N LYS A 113 -5.94 1.45 -18.97
CA LYS A 113 -5.17 2.38 -18.12
C LYS A 113 -5.93 2.66 -16.83
N LEU A 114 -5.26 2.51 -15.70
CA LEU A 114 -5.79 2.74 -14.36
C LEU A 114 -4.86 3.67 -13.59
N VAL A 115 -5.35 4.21 -12.47
CA VAL A 115 -4.52 4.91 -11.49
C VAL A 115 -4.42 4.02 -10.26
N ALA A 116 -3.20 3.66 -9.88
CA ALA A 116 -2.92 2.91 -8.65
C ALA A 116 -2.43 3.87 -7.57
N LYS A 117 -3.06 3.80 -6.40
CA LYS A 117 -2.58 4.42 -5.16
C LYS A 117 -1.98 3.33 -4.29
N ILE A 118 -0.68 3.38 -4.09
CA ILE A 118 0.10 2.35 -3.40
C ILE A 118 0.52 2.92 -2.06
N TYR A 119 0.24 2.21 -0.98
CA TYR A 119 0.69 2.59 0.36
C TYR A 119 1.90 1.72 0.71
N GLU A 120 3.05 2.36 0.93
CA GLU A 120 4.23 1.67 1.45
C GLU A 120 4.49 2.16 2.86
N PRO A 121 4.58 1.27 3.86
CA PRO A 121 5.13 1.66 5.14
C PRO A 121 6.60 1.99 4.91
N SER A 122 6.94 3.29 4.93
CA SER A 122 8.32 3.70 5.04
C SER A 122 8.85 3.14 6.37
N LEU A 123 9.78 2.18 6.32
CA LEU A 123 10.57 1.85 7.50
C LEU A 123 11.35 3.12 7.91
N PRO A 124 11.32 3.50 9.20
CA PRO A 124 12.10 4.62 9.71
C PRO A 124 13.61 4.39 9.60
#